data_AF-A0A7S2Z4Q7-F1
#
_entry.id   AF-A0A7S2Z4Q7-F1
#
_cell.length_a   1.000
_cell.length_b   1.000
_cell.length_c   1.000
_cell.angle_alpha   90.00
_cell.angle_beta   90.00
_cell.angle_gamma   90.00
#
_symmetry.space_group_name_H-M   'P 1'
#
loop_
_entity.id
_entity.type
_entity.pdbx_description
1 polymer ?
#
loop_
_entity_poly.entity_id
_entity_poly.type
_entity_poly.pdbx_seq_one_letter_code
_entity_poly.pdbx_strand_id
1 'polypeptide(L)'
;DTVGFVLHSLLLVPYFSWQRSHAVHHSRTNHMEEGETHVPFTWDSVKGQANYALKEVLGPALWNVVNLFIHLVVGWPAYLISGATGGTKYGVTNHFWPIKPFSDGLFPTDFLKK
;
A
#
# COMPACT_ATOMS: atom_id res chain seq x y z
N ASP A 1 -18.56 -8.16 11.27
CA ASP A 1 -18.52 -7.06 10.28
C ASP A 1 -19.12 -5.74 10.75
N THR A 2 -20.33 -5.68 11.30
CA THR A 2 -21.02 -4.40 11.64
C THR A 2 -20.18 -3.38 12.42
N VAL A 3 -19.55 -3.78 13.53
CA VAL A 3 -18.69 -2.86 14.33
C VAL A 3 -17.51 -2.35 13.51
N GLY A 4 -16.85 -3.23 12.75
CA GLY A 4 -15.72 -2.87 11.89
C GLY A 4 -16.13 -1.91 10.79
N PHE A 5 -17.23 -2.19 10.10
CA PHE A 5 -17.80 -1.35 9.06
C PHE A 5 -18.10 0.05 9.58
N VAL A 6 -18.87 0.16 10.66
CA VAL A 6 -19.25 1.46 11.24
C VAL A 6 -18.02 2.27 11.64
N LEU A 7 -17.10 1.69 12.43
CA LEU A 7 -15.94 2.43 12.93
C LEU A 7 -14.99 2.89 11.81
N HIS A 8 -14.70 2.02 10.84
CA HIS A 8 -13.78 2.36 9.75
C HIS A 8 -14.42 3.33 8.75
N SER A 9 -15.70 3.18 8.44
CA SER A 9 -16.40 4.12 7.57
C SER A 9 -16.50 5.52 8.18
N LEU A 10 -16.65 5.65 9.50
CA LEU A 10 -16.57 6.94 10.20
C LEU A 10 -15.20 7.62 10.06
N LEU A 11 -14.13 6.82 9.92
CA LEU A 11 -12.77 7.30 9.65
C LEU A 11 -12.47 7.46 8.16
N LEU A 12 -13.49 7.36 7.29
CA LEU A 12 -13.38 7.45 5.83
C LEU A 12 -12.47 6.38 5.21
N VAL A 13 -12.31 5.25 5.89
CA VAL A 13 -11.59 4.09 5.37
C VAL A 13 -12.52 3.28 4.47
N PRO A 14 -12.12 2.91 3.23
CA PRO A 14 -12.94 2.06 2.37
C PRO A 14 -12.97 0.63 2.94
N TYR A 15 -13.97 0.37 3.80
CA TYR A 15 -13.95 -0.75 4.73
C TYR A 15 -13.69 -2.11 4.08
N PHE A 16 -14.41 -2.46 3.02
CA PHE A 16 -14.29 -3.79 2.43
C PHE A 16 -12.93 -4.02 1.74
N SER A 17 -12.44 -3.03 0.99
CA SER A 17 -11.12 -3.15 0.33
C SER A 17 -9.99 -3.10 1.35
N TRP A 18 -10.10 -2.26 2.38
CA TRP A 18 -9.20 -2.27 3.52
C TRP A 18 -9.20 -3.61 4.26
N GLN A 19 -10.37 -4.18 4.56
CA GLN A 19 -10.49 -5.46 5.25
C GLN A 19 -9.75 -6.56 4.49
N ARG A 20 -9.90 -6.61 3.16
CA ARG A 20 -9.19 -7.56 2.30
C ARG A 20 -7.68 -7.32 2.32
N SER A 21 -7.24 -6.10 2.04
CA SER A 21 -5.82 -5.80 1.89
C SER A 21 -5.06 -5.91 3.22
N HIS A 22 -5.69 -5.52 4.32
CA HIS A 22 -5.19 -5.72 5.67
C HIS A 22 -5.05 -7.21 6.05
N ALA A 23 -6.02 -8.04 5.66
CA ALA A 23 -5.91 -9.49 5.83
C ALA A 23 -4.73 -10.07 5.03
N VAL A 24 -4.49 -9.58 3.81
CA VAL A 24 -3.31 -9.95 3.01
C VAL A 24 -2.02 -9.52 3.72
N HIS A 25 -1.92 -8.27 4.17
CA HIS A 25 -0.78 -7.74 4.93
C HIS A 25 -0.41 -8.65 6.11
N HIS A 26 -1.39 -9.08 6.90
CA HIS A 26 -1.15 -9.97 8.05
C HIS A 26 -0.81 -11.41 7.65
N SER A 27 -1.45 -11.95 6.62
CA SER A 27 -1.15 -13.32 6.16
C SER A 27 0.20 -13.43 5.43
N ARG A 28 0.72 -12.32 4.88
CA ARG A 28 1.95 -12.23 4.07
C ARG A 28 2.95 -11.22 4.65
N THR A 29 2.93 -11.02 5.97
CA THR A 29 3.84 -10.06 6.61
C THR A 29 5.29 -10.39 6.29
N ASN A 30 6.09 -9.37 5.94
CA ASN A 30 7.49 -9.49 5.49
C ASN A 30 7.70 -10.29 4.19
N HIS A 31 6.65 -10.60 3.43
CA HIS A 31 6.80 -11.21 2.12
C HIS A 31 7.09 -10.14 1.06
N MET A 32 8.17 -10.29 0.28
CA MET A 32 8.60 -9.29 -0.70
C MET A 32 7.68 -9.18 -1.93
N GLU A 33 7.09 -10.30 -2.37
CA GLU A 33 6.22 -10.31 -3.55
C GLU A 33 4.71 -10.27 -3.24
N GLU A 34 4.28 -10.96 -2.17
CA GLU A 34 2.87 -11.07 -1.76
C GLU A 34 2.49 -10.19 -0.57
N GLY A 35 3.44 -9.43 -0.03
CA GLY A 35 3.18 -8.50 1.07
C GLY A 35 2.32 -7.33 0.59
N GLU A 36 1.64 -6.71 1.54
CA GLU A 36 0.86 -5.49 1.31
C GLU A 36 1.31 -4.42 2.30
N THR A 37 1.49 -3.18 1.84
CA THR A 37 2.01 -2.04 2.62
C THR A 37 3.39 -2.27 3.24
N HIS A 38 4.26 -1.27 3.18
CA HIS A 38 5.60 -1.34 3.79
C HIS A 38 6.51 -2.44 3.20
N VAL A 39 6.22 -2.93 1.99
CA VAL A 39 7.15 -3.78 1.25
C VAL A 39 8.34 -2.92 0.81
N PRO A 40 9.57 -3.23 1.24
CA PRO A 40 10.73 -2.42 0.91
C PRO A 40 11.09 -2.58 -0.57
N PHE A 41 11.62 -1.51 -1.17
CA PHE A 41 12.19 -1.60 -2.51
C PHE A 41 13.41 -2.51 -2.51
N THR A 42 13.53 -3.36 -3.53
CA THR A 42 14.73 -4.16 -3.74
C THR A 42 15.85 -3.29 -4.31
N TRP A 43 17.10 -3.64 -3.99
CA TRP A 43 18.28 -2.89 -4.41
C TRP A 43 18.40 -2.76 -5.94
N ASP A 44 18.04 -3.80 -6.67
CA ASP A 44 18.09 -3.86 -8.14
C ASP A 44 16.96 -3.07 -8.83
N SER A 45 15.97 -2.58 -8.08
CA SER A 45 14.87 -1.80 -8.64
C SER A 45 15.26 -0.33 -8.86
N VAL A 46 14.76 0.26 -9.95
CA VAL A 46 14.94 1.70 -10.25
C VAL A 46 14.46 2.58 -9.07
N LYS A 47 13.34 2.19 -8.44
CA LYS A 47 12.79 2.89 -7.27
C LYS A 47 13.70 2.77 -6.04
N GLY A 48 14.29 1.60 -5.80
CA GLY A 48 15.24 1.36 -4.73
C GLY A 48 16.51 2.20 -4.88
N GLN A 49 17.09 2.20 -6.09
CA GLN A 49 18.25 3.03 -6.42
C GLN A 49 17.95 4.53 -6.25
N ALA A 50 16.81 5.00 -6.75
CA ALA A 50 16.40 6.40 -6.59
C ALA A 50 16.15 6.79 -5.12
N ASN A 51 15.53 5.89 -4.33
CA ASN A 51 15.31 6.10 -2.91
C ASN A 51 16.63 6.20 -2.14
N TYR A 52 17.58 5.30 -2.44
CA TYR A 52 18.92 5.32 -1.85
C TYR A 52 19.69 6.59 -2.22
N ALA A 53 19.69 6.98 -3.50
CA ALA A 53 20.35 8.21 -3.95
C ALA A 53 19.77 9.46 -3.26
N LEU A 54 18.44 9.52 -3.08
CA LEU A 54 17.79 10.61 -2.37
C LEU A 54 18.19 10.67 -0.88
N LYS A 55 18.32 9.51 -0.24
CA LYS A 55 18.85 9.40 1.12
C LYS A 55 20.29 9.93 1.21
N GLU A 56 21.16 9.58 0.25
CA GLU A 56 22.55 10.06 0.24
C GLU A 56 22.64 11.59 0.07
N VAL A 57 21.78 12.18 -0.77
CA VAL A 57 21.73 13.63 -0.98
C VAL A 57 21.24 14.38 0.27
N LEU A 58 20.22 13.86 0.96
CA LEU A 58 19.63 14.53 2.12
C LEU A 58 20.40 14.26 3.42
N GLY A 59 21.19 13.19 3.46
CA GLY A 59 21.82 12.68 4.68
C GLY A 59 20.81 11.97 5.61
N PRO A 60 21.29 11.12 6.53
CA PRO A 60 20.43 10.20 7.29
C PRO A 60 19.43 10.90 8.22
N ALA A 61 19.82 12.00 8.86
CA ALA A 61 18.96 12.71 9.81
C ALA A 61 17.74 13.34 9.12
N LEU A 62 17.98 14.11 8.05
CA LEU A 62 16.91 14.76 7.30
C LEU A 62 16.06 13.74 6.54
N TRP A 63 16.69 12.71 5.95
CA TRP A 63 15.99 11.61 5.29
C TRP A 63 14.97 10.95 6.22
N ASN A 64 15.34 10.66 7.46
CA ASN A 64 14.44 10.03 8.42
C ASN A 64 13.21 10.90 8.73
N VAL A 65 13.40 12.21 8.91
CA VAL A 65 12.29 13.15 9.17
C VAL A 65 11.37 13.25 7.95
N VAL A 66 11.94 13.42 6.76
CA VAL A 66 11.17 13.48 5.50
C VAL A 66 10.42 12.18 5.25
N ASN A 67 11.09 11.04 5.39
CA ASN A 67 10.49 9.73 5.17
C ASN A 67 9.36 9.44 6.16
N LEU A 68 9.52 9.83 7.44
CA LEU A 68 8.47 9.72 8.45
C LEU A 68 7.26 10.59 8.08
N PHE A 69 7.49 11.84 7.70
CA PHE A 69 6.41 12.74 7.26
C PHE A 69 5.65 12.17 6.06
N ILE A 70 6.37 11.67 5.04
CA ILE A 70 5.77 11.05 3.86
C ILE A 70 4.92 9.84 4.26
N HIS A 71 5.44 8.94 5.11
CA HIS A 71 4.68 7.76 5.54
C HIS A 71 3.40 8.12 6.30
N LEU A 72 3.47 9.10 7.22
CA LEU A 72 2.32 9.49 8.06
C LEU A 72 1.26 10.28 7.30
N VAL A 73 1.66 11.13 6.35
CA VAL A 73 0.75 12.08 5.69
C VAL A 73 0.33 11.61 4.30
N VAL A 74 1.28 11.06 3.53
CA VAL A 74 1.08 10.72 2.12
C VAL A 74 0.90 9.21 1.92
N GLY A 75 1.48 8.39 2.80
CA GLY A 75 1.49 6.93 2.68
C GLY A 75 0.09 6.34 2.56
N TRP A 76 -0.83 6.74 3.45
CA TRP A 76 -2.20 6.22 3.43
C TRP A 76 -2.98 6.58 2.16
N PRO A 77 -3.09 7.86 1.75
CA PRO A 77 -3.73 8.21 0.48
C PRO A 77 -3.08 7.52 -0.73
N ALA A 78 -1.74 7.48 -0.80
CA ALA A 78 -1.01 6.85 -1.90
C ALA A 78 -1.29 5.35 -1.99
N TYR A 79 -1.38 4.66 -0.85
CA TYR A 79 -1.73 3.26 -0.80
C TYR A 79 -3.15 3.01 -1.32
N LEU A 80 -4.12 3.81 -0.89
CA LEU A 80 -5.50 3.67 -1.33
C LEU A 80 -5.67 3.81 -2.85
N ILE A 81 -4.98 4.78 -3.47
CA ILE A 81 -5.18 5.11 -4.89
C ILE A 81 -4.28 4.32 -5.85
N SER A 82 -3.18 3.73 -5.37
CA SER A 82 -2.16 3.12 -6.24
C SER A 82 -1.51 1.83 -5.73
N GLY A 83 -1.90 1.32 -4.56
CA GLY A 83 -1.23 0.17 -3.95
C GLY A 83 0.23 0.44 -3.60
N ALA A 84 0.55 1.71 -3.29
CA ALA A 84 1.92 2.13 -2.99
C ALA A 84 2.54 1.24 -1.90
N THR A 85 3.77 0.78 -2.12
CA THR A 85 4.50 -0.13 -1.23
C THR A 85 3.85 -1.52 -1.03
N GLY A 86 2.96 -1.94 -1.94
CA GLY A 86 2.52 -3.33 -2.07
C GLY A 86 3.53 -4.19 -2.85
N GLY A 87 3.40 -5.51 -2.69
CA GLY A 87 4.23 -6.48 -3.37
C GLY A 87 3.92 -6.58 -4.88
N THR A 88 4.89 -7.06 -5.65
CA THR A 88 4.81 -7.13 -7.12
C THR A 88 3.70 -8.06 -7.63
N LYS A 89 3.25 -9.03 -6.82
CA LYS A 89 2.19 -9.99 -7.18
C LYS A 89 0.88 -9.31 -7.59
N TYR A 90 0.58 -8.16 -7.00
CA TYR A 90 -0.72 -7.51 -7.17
C TYR A 90 -0.74 -6.37 -8.19
N GLY A 91 0.43 -5.90 -8.66
CA GLY A 91 0.52 -4.78 -9.60
C GLY A 91 0.05 -3.44 -9.00
N VAL A 92 -0.39 -2.51 -9.86
CA VAL A 92 -0.95 -1.23 -9.40
C VAL A 92 -2.42 -1.41 -9.05
N THR A 93 -2.75 -1.32 -7.77
CA THR A 93 -4.11 -1.57 -7.26
C THR A 93 -4.80 -0.26 -6.86
N ASN A 94 -6.12 -0.29 -6.73
CA ASN A 94 -6.90 0.85 -6.27
C ASN A 94 -8.05 0.35 -5.38
N HIS A 95 -8.16 0.91 -4.17
CA HIS A 95 -9.12 0.49 -3.16
C HIS A 95 -10.56 0.94 -3.46
N PHE A 96 -10.75 1.85 -4.41
CA PHE A 96 -12.04 2.38 -4.83
C PHE A 96 -12.45 1.89 -6.22
N TRP A 97 -11.48 1.62 -7.10
CA TRP A 97 -11.71 1.24 -8.50
C TRP A 97 -10.87 0.00 -8.88
N PRO A 98 -11.21 -1.21 -8.38
CA PRO A 98 -10.43 -2.43 -8.57
C PRO A 98 -10.65 -3.10 -9.93
N ILE A 99 -10.74 -2.29 -10.98
CA ILE A 99 -10.92 -2.75 -12.37
C ILE A 99 -10.01 -1.92 -13.28
N LYS A 100 -9.92 -2.31 -14.55
CA LYS A 100 -9.10 -1.60 -15.56
C LYS A 100 -9.31 -0.07 -15.48
N PRO A 101 -8.22 0.72 -15.50
CA PRO A 101 -6.83 0.35 -15.80
C PRO A 101 -6.03 -0.23 -14.63
N PHE A 102 -6.61 -0.34 -13.43
CA PHE A 102 -5.94 -0.93 -12.27
C PHE A 102 -6.02 -2.46 -12.29
N SER A 103 -5.07 -3.08 -11.59
CA SER A 103 -4.99 -4.52 -11.40
C SER A 103 -6.13 -5.02 -10.50
N ASP A 104 -6.72 -6.15 -10.87
CA ASP A 104 -7.68 -6.91 -10.08
C ASP A 104 -7.00 -8.00 -9.22
N GLY A 105 -5.66 -8.07 -9.20
CA GLY A 105 -4.93 -9.11 -8.47
C GLY A 105 -5.19 -9.12 -6.95
N LEU A 106 -5.25 -7.94 -6.33
CA LEU A 106 -5.55 -7.79 -4.89
C LEU A 106 -7.06 -7.90 -4.60
N PHE A 107 -7.86 -7.46 -5.57
CA PHE A 107 -9.32 -7.34 -5.51
C PHE A 107 -9.95 -8.02 -6.73
N PRO A 108 -10.07 -9.37 -6.74
CA PRO A 108 -10.59 -10.10 -7.90
C PRO A 108 -11.98 -9.61 -8.29
N THR A 109 -12.41 -9.72 -9.55
CA THR A 109 -13.72 -9.17 -10.00
C THR A 109 -14.92 -9.63 -9.15
N ASP A 110 -14.89 -10.86 -8.62
CA ASP A 110 -15.92 -11.38 -7.71
C ASP A 110 -15.94 -10.69 -6.34
N PHE A 111 -14.88 -9.99 -5.96
CA PHE A 111 -14.81 -9.13 -4.77
C PHE A 111 -15.87 -8.02 -4.80
N LEU A 112 -16.22 -7.51 -5.99
CA LEU A 112 -17.24 -6.46 -6.16
C LEU A 112 -18.68 -6.96 -6.00
N LYS A 113 -18.88 -8.29 -5.94
CA LYS A 113 -20.20 -8.90 -5.76
C LYS A 113 -20.61 -9.02 -4.29
N LYS A 114 -19.75 -8.61 -3.36
CA LYS A 114 -19.99 -8.62 -1.91
C LYS A 114 -20.52 -7.29 -1.40
#